data_AF-A0A415C2U8-F1
#
_entry.id   AF-A0A415C2U8-F1
#
_cell.length_a   1.000
_cell.length_b   1.000
_cell.length_c   1.000
_cell.angle_alpha   90.00
_cell.angle_beta   90.00
_cell.angle_gamma   90.00
#
_symmetry.space_group_name_H-M   'P 1'
#
loop_
_entity.id
_entity.type
_entity.pdbx_description
1 polymer ?
#
loop_
_entity_poly.entity_id
_entity_poly.type
_entity_poly.pdbx_seq_one_letter_code
_entity_poly.pdbx_strand_id
1 'polypeptide(L)'
;MTELRAVTADIIIKLDPPLESTLNDGTPVLVRALRLYADDGGRGFRLQSYKGSVALRRSRDSTLWRKAFHYADDLMLTPELERKIDEAMSMTQANTVARNS
;
A
#
# COMPACT_ATOMS: atom_id res chain seq x y z
N MET A 1 6.18 23.76 -24.27
CA MET A 1 6.49 22.70 -23.27
C MET A 1 5.18 22.27 -22.67
N THR A 2 4.65 21.12 -23.07
CA THR A 2 3.43 20.58 -22.46
C THR A 2 3.87 19.97 -21.14
N GLU A 3 3.48 20.58 -20.03
CA GLU A 3 3.56 19.92 -18.72
C GLU A 3 2.75 18.63 -18.83
N LEU A 4 3.44 17.48 -18.92
CA LEU A 4 2.81 16.20 -18.61
C LEU A 4 2.38 16.33 -17.14
N ARG A 5 1.09 16.60 -16.90
CA ARG A 5 0.51 16.39 -15.58
C ARG A 5 0.70 14.92 -15.27
N ALA A 6 1.65 14.59 -14.40
CA ALA A 6 1.73 13.26 -13.82
C ALA A 6 0.35 12.98 -13.20
N VAL A 7 -0.37 12.02 -13.75
CA VAL A 7 -1.62 11.56 -13.16
C VAL A 7 -1.19 10.73 -11.95
N THR A 8 -1.20 11.36 -10.78
CA THR A 8 -1.01 10.65 -9.52
C THR A 8 -2.31 9.95 -9.16
N ALA A 9 -2.35 8.63 -9.31
CA ALA A 9 -3.45 7.79 -8.85
C ALA A 9 -3.29 7.53 -7.35
N ASP A 10 -4.35 7.81 -6.60
CA ASP A 10 -4.48 7.47 -5.18
C ASP A 10 -5.28 6.17 -5.07
N ILE A 11 -4.58 5.06 -4.81
CA ILE A 11 -5.16 3.72 -4.78
C ILE A 11 -5.26 3.26 -3.32
N ILE A 12 -6.47 2.96 -2.85
CA ILE A 12 -6.68 2.43 -1.49
C ILE A 12 -7.02 0.95 -1.57
N ILE A 13 -6.17 0.12 -0.97
CA ILE A 13 -6.35 -1.33 -0.84
C ILE A 13 -6.75 -1.62 0.60
N LYS A 14 -7.91 -2.25 0.80
CA LYS A 14 -8.29 -2.83 2.09
C LYS A 14 -7.79 -4.28 2.13
N LEU A 15 -7.15 -4.66 3.22
CA LEU A 15 -6.62 -6.01 3.44
C LEU A 15 -7.56 -6.76 4.40
N ASP A 16 -8.18 -7.81 3.88
CA ASP A 16 -9.03 -8.73 4.65
C ASP A 16 -8.74 -10.17 4.20
N PRO A 17 -8.10 -11.01 5.03
CA PRO A 17 -7.63 -10.70 6.39
C PRO A 17 -6.49 -9.65 6.41
N PRO A 18 -6.28 -8.95 7.54
CA PRO A 18 -5.09 -8.12 7.74
C PRO A 18 -3.80 -8.93 7.58
N LEU A 19 -2.75 -8.30 7.06
CA LEU A 19 -1.44 -8.94 6.86
C LEU A 19 -0.47 -8.60 7.98
N GLU A 20 0.33 -9.57 8.43
CA GLU A 20 1.42 -9.33 9.38
C GLU A 20 2.61 -8.69 8.68
N SER A 21 3.28 -7.76 9.36
CA SER A 21 4.52 -7.13 8.93
C SER A 21 5.28 -6.59 10.15
N THR A 22 6.37 -5.88 9.90
CA THR A 22 7.25 -5.29 10.91
C THR A 22 7.60 -3.86 10.48
N LEU A 23 7.65 -2.94 11.44
CA LEU A 23 8.25 -1.62 11.21
C LEU A 23 9.77 -1.75 11.08
N ASN A 24 10.43 -0.75 10.50
CA ASN A 24 11.90 -0.71 10.37
C ASN A 24 12.65 -0.85 11.71
N ASP A 25 12.01 -0.52 12.84
CA ASP A 25 12.57 -0.67 14.19
C ASP A 25 12.41 -2.08 14.79
N GLY A 26 11.82 -3.02 14.05
CA GLY A 26 11.57 -4.38 14.51
C GLY A 26 10.23 -4.59 15.21
N THR A 27 9.38 -3.55 15.33
CA THR A 27 8.07 -3.68 15.97
C THR A 27 7.08 -4.45 15.09
N PRO A 28 6.49 -5.56 15.57
CA PRO A 28 5.49 -6.31 14.80
C PRO A 28 4.16 -5.57 14.70
N VAL A 29 3.57 -5.58 13.50
CA VAL A 29 2.35 -4.85 13.15
C VAL A 29 1.37 -5.66 12.29
N LEU A 30 0.08 -5.32 12.34
CA LEU A 30 -0.94 -5.80 11.41
C LEU A 30 -1.34 -4.68 10.45
N VAL A 31 -1.11 -4.88 9.16
CA VAL A 31 -1.50 -3.97 8.09
C VAL A 31 -2.94 -4.27 7.67
N ARG A 32 -3.82 -3.28 7.76
CA ARG A 32 -5.25 -3.42 7.43
C ARG A 32 -5.63 -2.72 6.13
N ALA A 33 -4.86 -1.72 5.73
CA ALA A 33 -5.06 -1.04 4.46
C ALA A 33 -3.75 -0.42 3.99
N LEU A 34 -3.60 -0.31 2.68
CA LEU A 34 -2.52 0.41 2.01
C LEU A 34 -3.11 1.53 1.18
N ARG A 35 -2.52 2.71 1.24
CA ARG A 35 -2.77 3.81 0.32
C ARG A 35 -1.52 3.96 -0.54
N LEU A 36 -1.66 3.76 -1.85
CA LEU A 36 -0.57 3.83 -2.81
C LEU A 36 -0.68 5.13 -3.59
N TYR A 37 0.44 5.81 -3.75
CA TYR A 37 0.59 6.95 -4.64
C TYR A 37 1.41 6.48 -5.83
N ALA A 38 0.77 6.45 -6.99
CA ALA A 38 1.37 5.95 -8.22
C ALA A 38 1.27 7.01 -9.32
N ASP A 39 2.33 7.17 -10.10
CA ASP A 39 2.32 8.09 -11.24
C ASP A 39 2.22 7.30 -12.54
N ASP A 40 1.38 7.78 -13.46
CA ASP A 40 1.39 7.31 -14.85
C ASP A 40 2.49 8.02 -15.65
N GLY A 41 3.59 7.30 -15.90
CA GLY A 41 4.72 7.78 -16.70
C GLY A 41 4.56 7.56 -18.21
N GLY A 42 3.37 7.19 -18.70
CA GLY A 42 3.09 6.85 -20.10
C GLY A 42 3.57 5.47 -20.53
N ARG A 43 4.31 4.74 -19.67
CA ARG A 43 4.71 3.33 -19.86
C ARG A 43 4.04 2.39 -18.85
N GLY A 44 3.12 2.91 -18.05
CA GLY A 44 2.49 2.21 -16.92
C GLY A 44 2.64 2.99 -15.61
N PHE A 45 1.89 2.56 -14.60
CA PHE A 45 1.94 3.14 -13.27
C PHE A 45 3.23 2.72 -12.56
N ARG A 46 3.96 3.68 -11.99
CA ARG A 46 5.09 3.43 -11.09
C ARG A 46 4.70 3.86 -9.68
N LEU A 47 4.89 2.96 -8.70
CA LEU A 47 4.70 3.30 -7.29
C LEU A 47 5.75 4.35 -6.88
N GLN A 48 5.28 5.50 -6.38
CA GLN A 48 6.13 6.55 -5.83
C GLN A 48 6.30 6.37 -4.32
N SER A 49 5.20 6.15 -3.62
CA SER A 49 5.18 5.93 -2.17
C SER A 49 3.92 5.18 -1.76
N TYR A 50 3.93 4.61 -0.56
CA TYR A 50 2.75 4.00 0.04
C TYR A 50 2.64 4.38 1.52
N LYS A 51 1.43 4.29 2.06
CA LYS A 51 1.14 4.46 3.49
C LYS A 51 0.30 3.29 3.99
N GLY A 52 0.78 2.62 5.03
CA GLY A 52 0.03 1.54 5.69
C GLY A 52 -0.79 2.05 6.87
N SER A 53 -2.06 1.67 6.93
CA SER A 53 -2.85 1.73 8.16
C SER A 53 -2.56 0.46 8.97
N VAL A 54 -1.77 0.60 10.02
CA VAL A 54 -1.33 -0.53 10.85
C VAL A 54 -1.91 -0.51 12.26
N ALA A 55 -2.05 -1.69 12.86
CA ALA A 55 -2.28 -1.89 14.29
C ALA A 55 -1.02 -2.46 14.96
N LEU A 56 -0.68 -1.95 16.14
CA LEU A 56 0.53 -2.35 16.87
C LEU A 56 0.26 -3.54 17.81
N ARG A 57 1.24 -4.45 17.91
CA ARG A 57 1.26 -5.50 18.92
C ARG A 57 2.06 -5.04 20.13
N ARG A 58 1.38 -4.72 21.23
CA ARG A 58 2.03 -4.29 22.50
C ARG A 58 2.55 -5.45 23.35
N SER A 59 2.24 -6.70 23.00
CA SER A 59 2.54 -7.89 23.82
C SER A 59 2.84 -9.13 22.97
N ARG A 60 3.62 -10.07 23.51
CA ARG A 60 3.85 -11.39 22.90
C ARG A 60 2.58 -12.24 22.79
N ASP A 61 1.51 -11.89 23.49
CA ASP A 61 0.19 -12.51 23.32
C ASP A 61 -0.41 -12.14 21.96
N SER A 62 -0.73 -13.15 21.13
CA SER A 62 -1.30 -13.00 19.78
C SER A 62 -2.72 -12.44 19.77
N THR A 63 -3.39 -12.42 20.92
CA THR A 63 -4.76 -11.90 21.05
C THR A 63 -4.82 -10.39 21.32
N LEU A 64 -3.70 -9.75 21.66
CA LEU A 64 -3.66 -8.35 22.14
C LEU A 64 -3.28 -7.33 21.05
N TRP A 65 -3.89 -7.43 19.88
CA TRP A 65 -3.89 -6.38 18.87
C TRP A 65 -4.87 -5.27 19.27
N ARG A 66 -4.37 -4.22 19.94
CA ARG A 66 -5.22 -3.06 20.22
C ARG A 66 -5.41 -2.22 18.95
N LYS A 67 -6.64 -1.74 18.72
CA LYS A 67 -6.94 -0.73 17.68
C LYS A 67 -6.11 0.53 17.97
N ALA A 68 -4.96 0.65 17.34
CA ALA A 68 -4.15 1.85 17.31
C ALA A 68 -3.86 2.09 15.83
N PHE A 69 -4.25 3.23 15.29
CA PHE A 69 -4.02 3.56 13.89
C PHE A 69 -2.72 4.37 13.82
N HIS A 70 -1.70 3.78 13.22
CA HIS A 70 -0.47 4.49 12.92
C HIS A 70 -0.28 4.54 11.40
N TYR A 71 0.15 5.69 10.90
CA TYR A 71 0.65 5.83 9.54
C TYR A 71 2.11 5.41 9.57
N ALA A 72 2.43 4.30 8.92
CA ALA A 72 3.81 3.85 8.80
C ALA A 72 4.36 4.24 7.43
N ASP A 73 5.25 5.24 7.41
CA ASP A 73 6.14 5.51 6.28
C ASP A 73 7.35 4.52 6.29
N ASP A 74 7.52 3.77 7.39
CA ASP A 74 8.64 2.86 7.68
C ASP A 74 8.24 1.36 7.72
N LEU A 75 7.20 0.97 7.01
CA LEU A 75 6.74 -0.42 7.00
C LEU A 75 7.64 -1.28 6.11
N MET A 76 8.14 -2.40 6.63
CA MET A 76 8.84 -3.37 5.79
C MET A 76 7.88 -4.03 4.79
N LEU A 77 8.24 -4.01 3.51
CA LEU A 77 7.53 -4.73 2.47
C LEU A 77 7.77 -6.24 2.62
N THR A 78 6.72 -6.96 3.00
CA THR A 78 6.71 -8.42 2.94
C THR A 78 6.31 -8.87 1.53
N PRO A 79 6.68 -10.08 1.08
CA PRO A 79 6.31 -10.57 -0.25
C PRO A 79 4.80 -10.57 -0.52
N GLU A 80 3.98 -10.77 0.52
CA GLU A 80 2.52 -10.74 0.42
C GLU A 80 1.98 -9.32 0.23
N LEU A 81 2.60 -8.33 0.87
CA LEU A 81 2.27 -6.92 0.68
C LEU A 81 2.69 -6.45 -0.72
N GLU A 82 3.88 -6.82 -1.17
CA GLU A 82 4.37 -6.55 -2.54
C GLU A 82 3.39 -7.10 -3.58
N ARG A 83 2.99 -8.37 -3.43
CA ARG A 83 2.00 -8.98 -4.33
C ARG A 83 0.67 -8.22 -4.36
N LYS A 84 0.19 -7.73 -3.20
CA LYS A 84 -1.05 -6.93 -3.14
C LYS A 84 -0.92 -5.57 -3.81
N ILE A 85 0.27 -4.97 -3.71
CA ILE A 85 0.59 -3.73 -4.41
C ILE A 85 0.59 -3.95 -5.92
N ASP A 86 1.29 -4.98 -6.40
CA ASP A 86 1.38 -5.31 -7.82
C ASP A 86 0.01 -5.62 -8.45
N GLU A 87 -0.84 -6.36 -7.73
CA GLU A 87 -2.23 -6.63 -8.12
C GLU A 87 -3.01 -5.31 -8.32
N ALA A 88 -2.95 -4.40 -7.35
CA ALA A 88 -3.68 -3.14 -7.40
C ALA A 88 -3.19 -2.18 -8.50
N MET A 89 -1.87 -2.17 -8.74
CA MET A 89 -1.25 -1.39 -9.81
C MET A 89 -1.68 -1.92 -11.18
N SER A 90 -1.68 -3.24 -11.37
CA SER A 90 -2.11 -3.90 -12.61
C SER A 90 -3.58 -3.62 -12.94
N MET A 91 -4.47 -3.69 -11.93
CA MET A 91 -5.89 -3.36 -12.11
C MET A 91 -6.10 -1.89 -12.52
N THR A 92 -5.33 -0.97 -11.93
CA THR A 92 -5.42 0.47 -12.23
C THR A 92 -4.94 0.77 -13.65
N GLN A 93 -3.88 0.09 -14.10
CA GLN A 93 -3.40 0.17 -15.48
C GLN A 93 -4.47 -0.31 -16.48
N ALA A 94 -5.06 -1.50 -16.25
CA ALA A 94 -6.09 -2.05 -17.12
C ALA A 94 -7.31 -1.12 -17.27
N ASN A 95 -7.76 -0.52 -16.17
CA ASN A 95 -8.87 0.43 -16.17
C ASN A 95 -8.54 1.76 -16.88
N THR A 96 -7.28 2.19 -16.85
CA THR A 96 -6.85 3.42 -17.53
C THR A 96 -6.78 3.23 -19.03
N VAL A 97 -6.26 2.09 -19.50
CA VAL A 97 -6.25 1.75 -20.94
C VAL A 97 -7.68 1.67 -21.48
N ALA A 98 -8.57 0.97 -20.77
CA ALA A 98 -9.97 0.81 -21.19
C ALA A 98 -10.76 2.13 -21.28
N ARG A 99 -10.33 3.19 -20.57
CA ARG A 99 -10.95 4.52 -20.64
C ARG A 99 -10.46 5.37 -21.80
N ASN A 100 -9.29 5.05 -22.35
CA ASN A 100 -8.62 5.81 -23.42
C ASN A 100 -8.67 5.11 -24.78
N SER A 101 -9.27 3.92 -24.86
CA SER A 101 -9.53 3.13 -26.07
C SER A 101 -10.96 3.34 -26.56
#